data_AF-A0A838D8Y8-F1
#
_entry.id   AF-A0A838D8Y8-F1
#
_cell.length_a   1.000
_cell.length_b   1.000
_cell.length_c   1.000
_cell.angle_alpha   90.00
_cell.angle_beta   90.00
_cell.angle_gamma   90.00
#
_symmetry.space_group_name_H-M   'P 1'
#
loop_
_entity.id
_entity.type
_entity.pdbx_description
1 polymer ?
#
loop_
_entity_poly.entity_id
_entity_poly.type
_entity_poly.pdbx_seq_one_letter_code
_entity_poly.pdbx_strand_id
1 'polypeptide(L)'
;MSSSTSTTNSLMEEDEMRFRFEKIDECNLLLRRLDGGIHYIKWDGILPLTKYSAKSNVQKKIEIKIEPDIEYGKFIYLRKPYITIKIKICGRDSSWIKSWKTEQITELASKLSFLK
;
A
#
# COMPACT_ATOMS: atom_id res chain seq x y z
N MET A 1 -36.65 21.46 -15.60
CA MET A 1 -35.84 20.23 -15.67
C MET A 1 -34.55 20.62 -16.39
N SER A 2 -33.32 20.50 -15.90
CA SER A 2 -32.73 19.82 -14.75
C SER A 2 -31.32 20.38 -14.57
N SER A 3 -30.92 20.80 -13.36
CA SER A 3 -29.53 21.18 -13.03
C SER A 3 -29.16 20.83 -11.59
N SER A 4 -29.57 19.65 -11.12
CA SER A 4 -29.32 19.22 -9.72
C SER A 4 -28.46 17.95 -9.62
N THR A 5 -28.08 17.35 -10.74
CA THR A 5 -27.26 16.12 -10.77
C THR A 5 -25.76 16.38 -10.79
N SER A 6 -25.33 17.60 -11.15
CA SER A 6 -23.90 17.89 -11.34
C SER A 6 -23.15 18.14 -10.02
N THR A 7 -23.81 18.71 -9.02
CA THR A 7 -23.21 19.02 -7.71
C THR A 7 -23.09 17.79 -6.81
N THR A 8 -24.06 16.87 -6.88
CA THR A 8 -24.06 15.63 -6.09
C THR A 8 -22.95 14.68 -6.52
N ASN A 9 -22.67 14.57 -7.83
CA ASN A 9 -21.61 13.71 -8.34
C ASN A 9 -20.21 14.21 -7.93
N SER A 10 -19.97 15.52 -7.99
CA SER A 10 -18.70 16.13 -7.56
C SER A 10 -18.42 15.92 -6.07
N LEU A 11 -19.44 16.03 -5.21
CA LEU A 11 -19.29 15.84 -3.78
C LEU A 11 -18.98 14.37 -3.43
N MET A 12 -19.64 13.43 -4.10
CA MET A 12 -19.39 11.99 -3.93
C MET A 12 -17.98 11.60 -4.39
N GLU A 13 -17.48 12.21 -5.47
CA GLU A 13 -16.10 11.99 -5.94
C GLU A 13 -15.05 12.53 -4.94
N GLU A 14 -15.30 13.69 -4.33
CA GLU A 14 -14.42 14.25 -3.29
C GLU A 14 -14.38 13.38 -2.03
N ASP A 15 -15.53 12.91 -1.56
CA ASP A 15 -15.65 12.02 -0.41
C ASP A 15 -14.95 10.66 -0.68
N GLU A 16 -15.12 10.10 -1.88
CA GLU A 16 -14.45 8.86 -2.28
C GLU A 16 -12.92 9.03 -2.32
N MET A 17 -12.43 10.13 -2.91
CA MET A 17 -11.00 10.43 -2.93
C MET A 17 -10.43 10.59 -1.52
N ARG A 18 -11.15 11.30 -0.63
CA ARG A 18 -10.75 11.48 0.77
C ARG A 18 -10.65 10.15 1.50
N PHE A 19 -11.68 9.31 1.39
CA PHE A 19 -11.69 7.97 1.98
C PHE A 19 -10.53 7.11 1.46
N ARG A 20 -10.26 7.17 0.16
CA ARG A 20 -9.14 6.46 -0.46
C ARG A 20 -7.79 6.91 0.12
N PHE A 21 -7.55 8.22 0.29
CA PHE A 21 -6.30 8.71 0.88
C PHE A 21 -6.14 8.25 2.33
N GLU A 22 -7.21 8.29 3.12
CA GLU A 22 -7.20 7.80 4.50
C GLU A 22 -6.79 6.32 4.57
N LYS A 23 -7.32 5.48 3.67
CA LYS A 23 -6.94 4.05 3.60
C LYS A 23 -5.51 3.81 3.15
N ILE A 24 -4.97 4.66 2.27
CA ILE A 24 -3.56 4.60 1.88
C ILE A 24 -2.67 4.93 3.08
N ASP A 25 -3.01 5.98 3.84
CA ASP A 25 -2.24 6.38 5.01
C ASP A 25 -2.31 5.32 6.12
N GLU A 26 -3.49 4.72 6.33
CA GLU A 26 -3.67 3.57 7.23
C GLU A 26 -2.75 2.40 6.83
N CYS A 27 -2.73 2.02 5.54
CA CYS A 27 -1.82 0.98 5.04
C CYS A 27 -0.36 1.34 5.30
N ASN A 28 0.06 2.57 4.99
CA ASN A 28 1.44 3.01 5.19
C ASN A 28 1.86 2.95 6.67
N LEU A 29 0.97 3.34 7.58
CA LEU A 29 1.22 3.26 9.02
C LEU A 29 1.37 1.81 9.48
N LEU A 30 0.47 0.92 9.04
CA LEU A 30 0.53 -0.51 9.39
C LEU A 30 1.78 -1.18 8.84
N LEU A 31 2.14 -0.93 7.58
CA LEU A 31 3.34 -1.47 6.95
C LEU A 31 4.62 -1.09 7.68
N ARG A 32 4.71 0.12 8.24
CA ARG A 32 5.87 0.59 9.02
C ARG A 32 5.97 -0.04 10.40
N ARG A 33 4.89 -0.62 10.93
CA ARG A 33 4.87 -1.28 12.24
C ARG A 33 5.28 -2.74 12.18
N LEU A 34 5.22 -3.34 11.00
CA LEU A 34 5.61 -4.73 10.80
C LEU A 34 7.12 -4.92 11.03
N ASP A 35 7.47 -6.06 11.63
CA ASP A 35 8.86 -6.44 11.84
C ASP A 35 9.60 -6.65 10.51
N GLY A 36 10.92 -6.46 10.52
CA GLY A 36 11.78 -6.71 9.37
C GLY A 36 11.70 -8.17 8.92
N GLY A 37 11.58 -8.41 7.61
CA GLY A 37 11.45 -9.76 7.06
C GLY A 37 10.50 -9.85 5.86
N ILE A 38 10.03 -11.07 5.58
CA ILE A 38 9.06 -11.35 4.52
C ILE A 38 7.76 -11.83 5.17
N HIS A 39 6.68 -11.08 4.93
CA HIS A 39 5.33 -11.38 5.38
C HIS A 39 4.48 -11.81 4.18
N TYR A 40 3.63 -12.81 4.39
CA TYR A 40 2.70 -13.26 3.36
C TYR A 40 1.26 -13.06 3.83
N ILE A 41 0.51 -12.28 3.06
CA ILE A 41 -0.91 -12.02 3.31
C ILE A 41 -1.72 -12.90 2.37
N LYS A 42 -2.64 -13.71 2.89
CA LYS A 42 -3.60 -14.42 2.02
C LYS A 42 -4.51 -13.41 1.31
N TRP A 43 -4.64 -13.50 -0.01
CA TRP A 43 -5.37 -12.56 -0.84
C TRP A 43 -6.48 -13.25 -1.64
N ASP A 44 -7.70 -13.16 -1.14
CA ASP A 44 -8.85 -13.86 -1.73
C ASP A 44 -9.65 -12.94 -2.68
N GLY A 45 -9.37 -11.63 -2.69
CA GLY A 45 -10.01 -10.63 -3.56
C GLY A 45 -9.33 -10.39 -4.92
N ILE A 46 -9.72 -9.30 -5.58
CA ILE A 46 -9.18 -8.91 -6.89
C ILE A 46 -7.72 -8.48 -6.71
N LEU A 47 -6.79 -9.14 -7.39
CA LEU A 47 -5.38 -8.74 -7.34
C LEU A 47 -5.15 -7.39 -8.04
N PRO A 48 -4.23 -6.56 -7.55
CA PRO A 48 -3.87 -5.32 -8.21
C PRO A 48 -3.30 -5.62 -9.60
N LEU A 49 -3.89 -5.01 -10.63
CA LEU A 49 -3.60 -5.26 -12.05
C LEU A 49 -2.14 -4.97 -12.38
N THR A 50 -1.28 -5.98 -12.25
CA THR A 50 -0.03 -6.08 -13.00
C THR A 50 0.21 -7.53 -13.32
N LYS A 51 1.05 -7.76 -14.34
CA LYS A 51 1.62 -9.05 -14.77
C LYS A 51 2.39 -9.71 -13.63
N TYR A 52 1.68 -10.08 -12.58
CA TYR A 52 2.19 -10.92 -11.53
C TYR A 52 2.52 -12.22 -12.22
N SER A 53 3.82 -12.47 -12.33
CA SER A 53 4.43 -13.60 -13.02
C SER A 53 3.52 -14.82 -12.92
N ALA A 54 3.26 -15.47 -14.06
CA ALA A 54 2.38 -16.64 -14.17
C ALA A 54 2.69 -17.77 -13.16
N LYS A 55 3.84 -17.71 -12.46
CA LYS A 55 4.24 -18.60 -11.37
C LYS A 55 3.61 -18.27 -9.99
N SER A 56 3.16 -17.05 -9.74
CA SER A 56 2.59 -16.58 -8.46
C SER A 56 1.07 -16.73 -8.38
N ASN A 57 0.37 -16.86 -9.52
CA ASN A 57 -1.09 -17.02 -9.56
C ASN A 57 -1.59 -18.30 -8.85
N VAL A 58 -0.69 -19.25 -8.56
CA VAL A 58 -1.00 -20.48 -7.84
C VAL A 58 -1.21 -20.22 -6.34
N GLN A 59 -0.67 -19.13 -5.79
CA GLN A 59 -0.84 -18.76 -4.40
C GLN A 59 -1.49 -17.38 -4.33
N LYS A 60 -2.79 -17.38 -4.03
CA LYS A 60 -3.61 -16.23 -3.61
C LYS A 60 -3.00 -15.54 -2.39
N LYS A 61 -1.85 -14.89 -2.56
CA LYS A 61 -1.12 -14.23 -1.49
C LYS A 61 -0.36 -13.01 -2.00
N ILE A 62 -0.27 -12.00 -1.14
CA ILE A 62 0.56 -10.81 -1.32
C ILE A 62 1.82 -11.00 -0.48
N GLU A 63 2.99 -10.83 -1.09
CA GLU A 63 4.27 -10.80 -0.40
C GLU A 63 4.59 -9.36 0.01
N ILE A 64 4.93 -9.15 1.27
CA ILE A 64 5.39 -7.86 1.79
C ILE A 64 6.78 -8.09 2.36
N LYS A 65 7.76 -7.39 1.81
CA LYS A 65 9.15 -7.51 2.20
C LYS A 65 9.62 -6.19 2.83
N ILE A 66 10.12 -6.27 4.04
CA ILE A 66 10.59 -5.14 4.84
C ILE A 66 12.08 -5.33 5.05
N GLU A 67 12.87 -4.52 4.37
CA GLU A 67 14.34 -4.58 4.41
C GLU A 67 14.86 -3.30 5.05
N PRO A 68 15.77 -3.39 6.05
CA PRO A 68 16.55 -2.23 6.44
C PRO A 68 17.44 -1.84 5.26
N ASP A 69 17.44 -0.55 4.95
CA ASP A 69 18.31 0.06 3.95
C ASP A 69 19.24 1.02 4.66
N ILE A 70 20.53 0.95 4.36
CA ILE A 70 21.52 1.82 4.99
C ILE A 70 21.84 2.93 4.00
N GLU A 71 21.34 4.13 4.28
CA GLU A 71 21.67 5.31 3.52
C GLU A 71 22.83 6.07 4.18
N TYR A 72 23.88 6.30 3.40
CA TYR A 72 25.02 7.09 3.84
C TYR A 72 24.85 8.54 3.35
N GLY A 73 24.90 9.49 4.28
CA GLY A 73 25.37 10.84 4.01
C GLY A 73 24.50 11.77 3.16
N LYS A 74 23.16 11.67 3.18
CA LYS A 74 22.33 12.53 2.33
C LYS A 74 21.78 13.82 2.96
N PHE A 75 21.42 13.90 4.26
CA PHE A 75 20.75 15.13 4.73
C PHE A 75 21.00 15.68 6.16
N ILE A 76 21.62 14.97 7.12
CA ILE A 76 21.76 15.54 8.49
C ILE A 76 23.15 15.34 9.14
N TYR A 77 23.89 14.27 8.83
CA TYR A 77 25.26 14.05 9.33
C TYR A 77 26.07 13.30 8.26
N LEU A 78 27.06 13.96 7.67
CA LEU A 78 27.94 13.44 6.60
C LEU A 78 28.74 12.18 6.98
N ARG A 79 28.70 11.74 8.25
CA ARG A 79 29.55 10.66 8.79
C ARG A 79 28.80 9.56 9.56
N LYS A 80 27.47 9.60 9.64
CA LYS A 80 26.70 8.54 10.31
C LYS A 80 25.79 7.82 9.30
N PRO A 81 25.82 6.48 9.24
CA PRO A 81 24.83 5.73 8.47
C PRO A 81 23.44 5.96 9.07
N TYR A 82 22.46 6.23 8.22
CA TYR A 82 21.06 6.26 8.59
C TYR A 82 20.40 4.99 8.10
N ILE A 83 19.71 4.28 9.01
CA ILE A 83 18.94 3.10 8.64
C ILE A 83 17.55 3.59 8.24
N THR A 84 17.22 3.50 6.97
CA THR A 84 15.87 3.66 6.43
C THR A 84 15.21 2.28 6.29
N ILE A 85 13.90 2.23 6.15
CA ILE A 85 13.16 0.97 5.96
C ILE A 85 12.59 1.00 4.54
N LYS A 86 13.00 0.04 3.71
CA LYS A 86 12.42 -0.18 2.39
C LYS A 86 11.32 -1.23 2.49
N ILE A 87 10.11 -0.84 2.09
CA ILE A 87 8.94 -1.70 2.09
C ILE A 87 8.59 -2.02 0.64
N LYS A 88 8.65 -3.29 0.29
CA LYS A 88 8.24 -3.78 -1.02
C LYS A 88 7.00 -4.63 -0.89
N ILE A 89 5.97 -4.29 -1.63
CA ILE A 89 4.79 -5.11 -1.81
C ILE A 89 4.95 -5.74 -3.16
N CYS A 90 4.94 -7.07 -3.20
CA CYS A 90 4.94 -7.78 -4.46
C CYS A 90 6.19 -7.54 -5.33
N GLY A 91 7.34 -7.30 -4.69
CA GLY A 91 8.57 -6.89 -5.37
C GLY A 91 8.60 -5.44 -5.87
N ARG A 92 7.53 -4.66 -5.66
CA ARG A 92 7.43 -3.23 -6.00
C ARG A 92 7.44 -2.37 -4.74
N ASP A 93 7.85 -1.12 -4.86
CA ASP A 93 7.81 -0.17 -3.74
C ASP A 93 6.37 -0.01 -3.19
N SER A 94 6.23 0.19 -1.87
CA SER A 94 4.93 0.33 -1.22
C SER A 94 4.08 1.48 -1.77
N SER A 95 4.69 2.51 -2.37
CA SER A 95 3.98 3.57 -3.09
C SER A 95 3.12 3.06 -4.25
N TRP A 96 3.35 1.83 -4.73
CA TRP A 96 2.54 1.17 -5.76
C TRP A 96 1.07 0.98 -5.33
N ILE A 97 0.76 0.93 -4.03
CA ILE A 97 -0.63 0.87 -3.52
C ILE A 97 -1.47 2.03 -4.06
N LYS A 98 -0.86 3.20 -4.33
CA LYS A 98 -1.57 4.37 -4.89
C LYS A 98 -2.21 4.11 -6.25
N SER A 99 -1.78 3.07 -6.96
CA SER A 99 -2.35 2.64 -8.25
C SER A 99 -3.48 1.62 -8.13
N TRP A 100 -3.78 1.12 -6.94
CA TRP A 100 -4.77 0.06 -6.71
C TRP A 100 -6.18 0.63 -6.63
N LYS A 101 -7.23 -0.19 -6.72
CA LYS A 101 -8.60 0.28 -6.48
C LYS A 101 -8.87 0.49 -4.99
N THR A 102 -9.85 1.34 -4.64
CA THR A 102 -10.15 1.69 -3.25
C THR A 102 -10.55 0.47 -2.41
N GLU A 103 -11.25 -0.49 -3.00
CA GLU A 103 -11.62 -1.75 -2.34
C GLU A 103 -10.40 -2.61 -2.03
N GLN A 104 -9.41 -2.63 -2.93
CA GLN A 104 -8.16 -3.36 -2.73
C GLN A 104 -7.32 -2.74 -1.62
N ILE A 105 -7.28 -1.41 -1.52
CA ILE A 105 -6.57 -0.71 -0.44
C ILE A 105 -7.27 -0.99 0.89
N THR A 106 -8.61 -0.99 0.91
CA THR A 106 -9.40 -1.28 2.10
C THR A 106 -9.19 -2.73 2.60
N GLU A 107 -9.19 -3.70 1.68
CA GLU A 107 -8.89 -5.11 2.02
C GLU A 107 -7.46 -5.26 2.55
N LEU A 108 -6.49 -4.55 1.96
CA LEU A 108 -5.11 -4.56 2.42
C LEU A 108 -4.99 -4.01 3.84
N ALA A 109 -5.59 -2.85 4.13
CA ALA A 109 -5.59 -2.25 5.46
C ALA A 109 -6.15 -3.20 6.50
N SER A 110 -7.31 -3.81 6.21
CA SER A 110 -7.93 -4.79 7.08
C SER A 110 -7.00 -5.97 7.36
N LYS A 111 -6.40 -6.56 6.33
CA LYS A 111 -5.52 -7.72 6.50
C LYS A 111 -4.22 -7.39 7.22
N LEU A 112 -3.64 -6.22 6.95
CA LEU A 112 -2.46 -5.72 7.64
C LEU A 112 -2.71 -5.53 9.14
N SER A 113 -3.92 -5.12 9.54
CA SER A 113 -4.25 -4.93 10.96
C SER A 113 -4.17 -6.23 11.80
N PHE A 114 -4.27 -7.40 11.14
CA PHE A 114 -4.16 -8.71 11.77
C PHE A 114 -2.74 -9.29 11.72
N LEU A 115 -1.83 -8.69 10.96
CA LEU A 115 -0.42 -9.04 10.95
C LEU A 115 0.27 -8.25 12.05
N LYS A 116 0.55 -8.92 13.16
CA LYS A 116 1.43 -8.42 14.23
C LYS A 116 2.82 -8.94 14.02
#